data_AF-A0A7K4FV83-F1
#
_entry.id   AF-A0A7K4FV83-F1
#
_cell.length_a   1.000
_cell.length_b   1.000
_cell.length_c   1.000
_cell.angle_alpha   90.00
_cell.angle_beta   90.00
_cell.angle_gamma   90.00
#
_symmetry.space_group_name_H-M   'P 1'
#
loop_
_entity.id
_entity.type
_entity.pdbx_description
1 polymer ?
#
loop_
_entity_poly.entity_id
_entity_poly.type
_entity_poly.pdbx_seq_one_letter_code
_entity_poly.pdbx_strand_id
1 'polypeptide(L)'
;MDSLYVVLAHGDNISLLRKVYEMKRVIGTTQVRPFGKLKLYGGFTDGDRSVILAKLFQASKILLYSMDFDSNMIGRFSKPYFTSNIPISWIKAQKLKIAKQIVDEVFQQDL
;
A
#
# COMPACT_ATOMS: atom_id res chain seq x y z
N MET A 1 -11.46 20.94 2.90
CA MET A 1 -11.31 19.51 3.25
C MET A 1 -9.89 19.31 3.72
N ASP A 2 -9.70 18.85 4.95
CA ASP A 2 -8.36 18.53 5.46
C ASP A 2 -8.01 17.07 5.14
N SER A 3 -6.79 16.84 4.66
CA SER A 3 -6.27 15.49 4.43
C SER A 3 -5.81 14.84 5.72
N LEU A 4 -5.99 13.52 5.82
CA LEU A 4 -5.41 12.67 6.86
C LEU A 4 -4.27 11.85 6.25
N TYR A 5 -3.08 11.96 6.83
CA TYR A 5 -1.90 11.22 6.40
C TYR A 5 -1.78 9.93 7.21
N VAL A 6 -1.76 8.79 6.52
CA VAL A 6 -1.50 7.48 7.12
C VAL A 6 -0.11 7.04 6.69
N VAL A 7 0.85 7.07 7.60
CA VAL A 7 2.29 7.04 7.27
C VAL A 7 2.92 5.76 7.78
N LEU A 8 3.69 5.09 6.93
CA LEU A 8 4.57 3.98 7.30
C LEU A 8 6.03 4.44 7.15
N ALA A 9 6.81 4.34 8.22
CA ALA A 9 8.25 4.55 8.15
C ALA A 9 8.95 3.27 7.69
N HIS A 10 9.82 3.39 6.70
CA HIS A 10 10.66 2.29 6.20
C HIS A 10 12.13 2.65 6.42
N GLY A 11 12.99 1.64 6.60
CA GLY A 11 14.39 1.84 7.02
C GLY A 11 15.24 2.63 6.02
N ASP A 12 14.90 2.58 4.74
CA ASP A 12 15.54 3.35 3.67
C ASP A 12 15.13 4.84 3.64
N ASN A 13 14.08 5.22 4.37
CA ASN A 13 13.52 6.57 4.40
C ASN A 13 13.80 7.33 5.71
N ILE A 14 14.74 6.85 6.55
CA ILE A 14 15.03 7.44 7.86
C ILE A 14 15.37 8.94 7.75
N SER A 15 16.14 9.35 6.75
CA SER A 15 16.50 10.76 6.53
C SER A 15 15.30 11.67 6.22
N LEU A 16 14.17 11.08 5.82
CA LEU A 16 12.92 11.79 5.48
C LEU A 16 11.94 11.87 6.65
N LEU A 17 12.24 11.29 7.82
CA LEU A 17 11.34 11.28 8.98
C LEU A 17 10.89 12.69 9.39
N ARG A 18 11.74 13.70 9.20
CA ARG A 18 11.38 15.09 9.51
C ARG A 18 10.14 15.60 8.77
N LYS A 19 9.85 15.07 7.57
CA LYS A 19 8.67 15.43 6.78
C LYS A 19 7.36 15.12 7.49
N VAL A 20 7.36 14.15 8.41
CA VAL A 20 6.18 13.81 9.20
C VAL A 20 5.74 14.98 10.10
N TYR A 21 6.69 15.80 10.58
CA TYR A 21 6.37 16.98 11.41
C TYR A 21 5.70 18.11 10.62
N GLU A 22 5.85 18.12 9.29
CA GLU A 22 5.21 19.10 8.40
C GLU A 22 3.74 18.71 8.09
N MET A 23 3.33 17.49 8.43
CA MET A 23 1.98 16.98 8.18
C MET A 23 1.05 17.29 9.36
N LYS A 24 -0.06 18.00 9.12
CA LYS A 24 -0.97 18.46 10.19
C LYS A 24 -1.75 17.34 10.90
N ARG A 25 -2.10 16.27 10.20
CA ARG A 25 -2.94 15.16 10.72
C ARG A 25 -2.33 13.83 10.33
N VAL A 26 -1.56 13.23 11.24
CA VAL A 26 -0.80 11.99 10.96
C VAL A 26 -1.26 10.85 11.85
N ILE A 27 -1.48 9.69 11.23
CA ILE A 27 -1.55 8.39 11.91
C ILE A 27 -0.32 7.58 11.48
N GLY A 28 0.52 7.25 12.45
CA GLY A 28 1.65 6.36 12.23
C GLY A 28 1.20 4.90 12.15
N THR A 29 1.74 4.17 11.18
CA THR A 29 1.45 2.75 10.95
C THR A 29 2.70 1.91 11.00
N THR A 30 2.51 0.61 11.17
CA THR A 30 3.59 -0.39 11.24
C THR A 30 3.27 -1.62 10.38
N GLN A 31 4.30 -2.39 10.05
CA GLN A 31 4.21 -3.73 9.43
C GLN A 31 4.53 -4.86 10.43
N VAL A 32 4.91 -4.49 11.65
CA VAL A 32 5.27 -5.42 12.73
C VAL A 32 4.39 -5.19 13.94
N ARG A 33 4.68 -5.87 15.05
CA ARG A 33 3.97 -5.67 16.32
C ARG A 33 3.93 -4.17 16.68
N PRO A 34 2.73 -3.58 16.85
CA PRO A 34 2.61 -2.16 17.16
C PRO A 34 3.17 -1.85 18.55
N PHE A 35 3.69 -0.65 18.70
CA PHE A 35 4.14 -0.07 19.95
C PHE A 35 3.75 1.41 20.02
N GLY A 36 3.56 1.93 21.23
CA GLY A 36 3.15 3.32 21.45
C GLY A 36 1.84 3.66 20.71
N LYS A 37 1.88 4.69 19.87
CA LYS A 37 0.72 5.19 19.10
C LYS A 37 0.59 4.58 17.69
N LEU A 38 1.48 3.66 17.31
CA LEU A 38 1.46 3.06 15.98
C LEU A 38 0.29 2.07 15.83
N LYS A 39 -0.34 2.08 14.66
CA LYS A 39 -1.43 1.17 14.30
C LYS A 39 -0.98 0.15 13.27
N LEU A 40 -1.36 -1.11 13.48
CA LEU A 40 -1.21 -2.16 12.48
C LEU A 40 -2.57 -2.34 11.80
N TYR A 41 -2.67 -1.90 10.55
CA TYR A 41 -3.89 -2.07 9.74
C TYR A 41 -3.84 -3.32 8.85
N GLY A 42 -2.66 -3.91 8.65
CA GLY A 42 -2.45 -4.98 7.67
C GLY A 42 -2.00 -4.46 6.31
N GLY A 43 -2.05 -5.34 5.32
CA GLY A 43 -1.56 -5.09 3.96
C GLY A 43 -0.08 -5.41 3.81
N PHE A 44 0.25 -6.02 2.68
CA PHE A 44 1.57 -6.51 2.34
C PHE A 44 2.33 -5.54 1.42
N THR A 45 1.64 -4.91 0.47
CA THR A 45 2.14 -3.82 -0.38
C THR A 45 1.51 -2.48 0.01
N ASP A 46 1.85 -1.40 -0.69
CA ASP A 46 1.18 -0.11 -0.47
C ASP A 46 -0.23 -0.08 -1.08
N GLY A 47 -0.45 -0.81 -2.18
CA GLY A 47 -1.74 -0.80 -2.89
C GLY A 47 -2.84 -1.55 -2.15
N ASP A 48 -2.60 -2.78 -1.71
CA ASP A 48 -3.57 -3.56 -0.90
C ASP A 48 -3.79 -2.91 0.47
N ARG A 49 -2.76 -2.33 1.08
CA ARG A 49 -2.91 -1.49 2.28
C ARG A 49 -3.87 -0.32 2.04
N SER A 50 -3.81 0.32 0.88
CA SER A 50 -4.74 1.40 0.54
C SER A 50 -6.18 0.90 0.41
N VAL A 51 -6.40 -0.32 -0.08
CA VAL A 51 -7.73 -0.96 -0.11
C VAL A 51 -8.25 -1.21 1.30
N ILE A 52 -7.44 -1.78 2.19
CA ILE A 52 -7.80 -2.01 3.59
C ILE A 52 -8.21 -0.70 4.26
N LEU A 53 -7.39 0.35 4.12
CA LEU A 53 -7.69 1.65 4.69
C LEU A 53 -8.98 2.23 4.10
N ALA A 54 -9.16 2.19 2.79
CA ALA A 54 -10.38 2.69 2.15
C ALA A 54 -11.64 1.96 2.65
N LYS A 55 -11.56 0.63 2.80
CA LYS A 55 -12.67 -0.19 3.32
C LYS A 55 -12.94 0.12 4.80
N LEU A 56 -11.91 0.16 5.65
CA LEU A 56 -12.02 0.49 7.07
C LEU A 56 -12.63 1.88 7.30
N PHE A 57 -12.31 2.85 6.44
CA PHE A 57 -12.90 4.19 6.46
C PHE A 57 -14.20 4.31 5.64
N GLN A 58 -14.82 3.18 5.29
CA GLN A 58 -16.14 3.09 4.67
C GLN A 58 -16.26 3.87 3.36
N ALA A 59 -15.22 3.84 2.52
CA ALA A 59 -15.28 4.41 1.20
C ALA A 59 -16.46 3.82 0.41
N SER A 60 -17.32 4.67 -0.15
CA SER A 60 -18.51 4.25 -0.90
C SER A 60 -18.18 3.50 -2.18
N LYS A 61 -16.96 3.68 -2.71
CA LYS A 61 -16.44 2.97 -3.88
C LYS A 61 -14.92 2.89 -3.82
N ILE A 62 -14.37 1.73 -4.19
CA ILE A 62 -12.93 1.50 -4.33
C ILE A 62 -12.66 1.09 -5.78
N LEU A 63 -11.79 1.83 -6.47
CA LEU A 63 -11.37 1.54 -7.83
C LEU A 63 -9.85 1.37 -7.85
N LEU A 64 -9.39 0.24 -8.37
CA LEU A 64 -7.97 -0.07 -8.45
C LEU A 64 -7.46 0.17 -9.88
N TYR A 65 -6.55 1.13 -10.02
CA TYR A 65 -5.89 1.42 -11.28
C TYR A 65 -4.46 0.89 -11.26
N SER A 66 -4.02 0.31 -12.38
CA SER A 66 -2.66 -0.22 -12.55
C SER A 66 -2.27 -1.29 -11.51
N MET A 67 -3.26 -2.01 -11.00
CA MET A 67 -3.10 -3.10 -10.03
C MET A 67 -3.55 -4.42 -10.68
N ASP A 68 -2.96 -4.74 -11.82
CA ASP A 68 -3.20 -5.99 -12.52
C ASP A 68 -2.46 -7.13 -11.80
N PHE A 69 -3.22 -7.93 -11.05
CA PHE A 69 -2.67 -8.99 -10.22
C PHE A 69 -2.21 -10.22 -11.01
N ASP A 70 -2.77 -10.43 -12.20
CA ASP A 70 -2.57 -11.63 -13.02
C ASP A 70 -1.68 -11.35 -14.24
N SER A 71 -1.11 -10.14 -14.33
CA SER A 71 -0.23 -9.73 -15.43
C SER A 71 1.09 -10.49 -15.43
N ASN A 72 1.49 -10.94 -16.62
CA ASN A 72 2.85 -11.43 -16.88
C ASN A 72 3.84 -10.31 -17.27
N MET A 73 3.37 -9.05 -17.29
CA MET A 73 4.16 -7.89 -17.68
C MET A 73 4.13 -6.82 -16.58
N ILE A 74 5.23 -6.09 -16.44
CA ILE A 74 5.31 -4.88 -15.64
C ILE A 74 5.27 -3.69 -16.58
N GLY A 75 4.36 -2.77 -16.32
CA GLY A 75 4.24 -1.52 -17.08
C GLY A 75 5.49 -0.65 -16.95
N ARG A 76 5.85 0.07 -18.03
CA ARG A 76 7.01 0.96 -18.10
C ARG A 76 7.06 2.04 -17.00
N PHE A 77 5.93 2.39 -16.41
CA PHE A 77 5.84 3.40 -15.36
C PHE A 77 6.11 2.84 -13.94
N SER A 78 6.34 1.52 -13.80
CA SER A 78 6.56 0.91 -12.49
C SER A 78 7.88 1.32 -11.86
N LYS A 79 8.89 1.65 -12.67
CA LYS A 79 10.20 2.13 -12.23
C LYS A 79 10.69 3.24 -13.16
N PRO A 80 11.39 4.26 -12.64
CA PRO A 80 11.79 5.44 -13.44
C PRO A 80 12.79 5.09 -14.55
N TYR A 81 13.48 3.97 -14.45
CA TYR A 81 14.48 3.51 -15.41
C TYR A 81 13.95 2.52 -16.46
N PHE A 82 12.66 2.16 -16.45
CA PHE A 82 12.08 1.34 -17.51
C PHE A 82 11.76 2.18 -18.75
N THR A 83 12.17 1.70 -19.92
CA THR A 83 11.88 2.35 -21.21
C THR A 83 10.70 1.70 -21.94
N SER A 84 10.35 0.47 -21.59
CA SER A 84 9.25 -0.31 -22.16
C SER A 84 8.60 -1.19 -21.09
N ASN A 85 7.51 -1.86 -21.45
CA ASN A 85 6.95 -2.92 -20.60
C ASN A 85 7.89 -4.11 -20.62
N ILE A 86 8.14 -4.70 -19.45
CA ILE A 86 9.06 -5.83 -19.31
C ILE A 86 8.35 -7.04 -18.71
N PRO A 87 8.86 -8.28 -18.89
CA PRO A 87 8.34 -9.44 -18.19
C PRO A 87 8.40 -9.26 -16.67
N ILE A 88 7.38 -9.78 -15.97
CA ILE A 88 7.33 -9.72 -14.52
C ILE A 88 8.43 -10.59 -13.89
N SER A 89 9.08 -10.07 -12.83
CA SER A 89 10.00 -10.89 -12.04
C SER A 89 9.23 -11.85 -11.13
N TRP A 90 9.82 -13.02 -10.84
CA TRP A 90 9.22 -14.01 -9.94
C TRP A 90 8.82 -13.40 -8.58
N ILE A 91 9.69 -12.55 -8.00
CA ILE A 91 9.41 -11.87 -6.73
C ILE A 91 8.17 -10.98 -6.88
N LYS A 92 8.08 -10.16 -7.92
CA LYS A 92 6.94 -9.26 -8.12
C LYS A 92 5.65 -10.07 -8.32
N ALA A 93 5.69 -11.18 -9.05
CA ALA A 93 4.55 -12.06 -9.23
C ALA A 93 4.06 -12.65 -7.89
N GLN A 94 4.97 -13.14 -7.03
CA GLN A 94 4.58 -13.61 -5.69
C GLN A 94 3.98 -12.49 -4.83
N LYS A 95 4.55 -11.28 -4.91
CA LYS A 95 4.00 -10.12 -4.17
C LYS A 95 2.57 -9.78 -4.61
N LEU A 96 2.30 -9.80 -5.92
CA LEU A 96 0.96 -9.53 -6.46
C LEU A 96 -0.02 -10.64 -6.09
N LYS A 97 0.41 -11.90 -6.06
CA LYS A 97 -0.42 -13.02 -5.60
C LYS A 97 -0.89 -12.84 -4.15
N ILE A 98 0.03 -12.46 -3.25
CA ILE A 98 -0.31 -12.17 -1.85
C ILE A 98 -1.25 -10.96 -1.77
N ALA A 99 -0.96 -9.89 -2.50
CA ALA A 99 -1.80 -8.69 -2.51
C ALA A 99 -3.23 -8.99 -3.00
N LYS A 100 -3.38 -9.85 -4.02
CA LYS A 100 -4.68 -10.30 -4.53
C LYS A 100 -5.47 -11.04 -3.45
N GLN A 101 -4.84 -12.00 -2.78
CA GLN A 101 -5.48 -12.76 -1.68
C GLN A 101 -5.98 -11.83 -0.57
N ILE A 102 -5.15 -10.87 -0.15
CA ILE A 102 -5.54 -9.87 0.87
C ILE A 102 -6.72 -9.02 0.39
N VAL A 103 -6.69 -8.54 -0.86
CA VAL A 103 -7.77 -7.70 -1.40
C VAL A 103 -9.08 -8.49 -1.51
N ASP A 104 -9.03 -9.73 -1.97
CA ASP A 104 -10.19 -10.62 -2.07
C ASP A 104 -10.80 -10.88 -0.68
N GLU A 105 -9.97 -11.16 0.33
CA GLU A 105 -10.40 -11.35 1.73
C GLU A 105 -11.05 -10.10 2.32
N VAL A 106 -10.46 -8.92 2.08
CA VAL A 106 -10.96 -7.62 2.59
C VAL A 106 -12.34 -7.28 2.03
N PHE A 107 -12.63 -7.68 0.79
CA PHE A 107 -13.96 -7.46 0.20
C PHE A 107 -15.02 -8.44 0.70
N GLN A 108 -14.62 -9.59 1.23
CA GLN A 108 -15.54 -10.58 1.83
C GLN A 108 -15.84 -10.32 3.30
N GLN A 109 -15.04 -9.49 3.97
CA GLN A 109 -15.21 -9.18 5.40
C GLN A 109 -16.04 -7.90 5.61
N ASP A 110 -16.85 -7.92 6.66
CA ASP A 110 -17.42 -6.72 7.27
C ASP A 110 -16.39 -6.15 8.25
N LEU A 111 -15.63 -5.16 7.78
CA LEU A 111 -14.62 -4.40 8.54
C LEU A 111 -15.20 -3.13 9.17
#